data_AF-A0AAD7T481-F1
#
_entry.id   AF-A0AAD7T481-F1
#
_cell.length_a   1.000
_cell.length_b   1.000
_cell.length_c   1.000
_cell.angle_alpha   90.00
_cell.angle_beta   90.00
_cell.angle_gamma   90.00
#
_symmetry.space_group_name_H-M   'P 1'
#
loop_
_entity.id
_entity.type
_entity.pdbx_description
1 polymer ?
#
loop_
_entity_poly.entity_id
_entity_poly.type
_entity_poly.pdbx_seq_one_letter_code
_entity_poly.pdbx_strand_id
1 'polypeptide(L)'
;MGPDHSTAVKGYNTEESSSIQRHKKHGRSHTAVQSPSALTGNNDSSDLTRNRIHIWAHVTLVKKAMAMAHVLACTLAWILALTDGKIPDIRVTCLFSEDCMLPCSFKPTGEEVITWSRQDVSVHSFLHDRDQLDKQYVHYRGRTSLFPEQITHGNASLLLRLCNTRDRGRYRCHVTSALGQQESFVIAKVEAPVRALTLEMTRLSGYEEIKCSSQDIYPAPHVWWFTDPPAPLDALKPTTRKTANKNGLYSVESKLRKLPGNVSDIYTYFCTVNSSYDMQPWRASLQERVLTSEEGGELTIPCLAPMALHNFTLAWTFTRANEPEDILTFDSQTGQTSNHWTGQARVDQNHVLSGDGSLLLQSPRNMEHTGIYTCTFSVSRNHHLVHACVNITTIAGNKLSQDYTLYCTSFTGTGSQINGSEEEQRLRVCEFESQG
;
A
#
# COMPACT_ATOMS: atom_id res chain seq x y z
N MET A 1 -28.90 4.21 -41.85
CA MET A 1 -29.52 2.87 -41.68
C MET A 1 -29.06 2.34 -40.33
N GLY A 2 -29.96 2.28 -39.34
CA GLY A 2 -29.75 1.64 -38.04
C GLY A 2 -29.82 0.11 -38.15
N PRO A 3 -29.96 -0.67 -37.05
CA PRO A 3 -30.47 -0.31 -35.71
C PRO A 3 -29.42 -0.53 -34.58
N ASP A 4 -29.42 0.13 -33.42
CA ASP A 4 -30.38 0.27 -32.31
C ASP A 4 -30.73 -1.03 -31.55
N HIS A 5 -30.13 -1.22 -30.37
CA HIS A 5 -30.76 -1.83 -29.19
C HIS A 5 -29.94 -1.53 -27.92
N SER A 6 -30.45 -0.60 -27.12
CA SER A 6 -30.08 -0.32 -25.73
C SER A 6 -31.27 -0.70 -24.85
N THR A 7 -31.05 -1.55 -23.83
CA THR A 7 -32.03 -1.88 -22.80
C THR A 7 -31.39 -1.60 -21.44
N ALA A 8 -31.76 -0.47 -20.84
CA ALA A 8 -31.39 -0.06 -19.49
C ALA A 8 -32.47 -0.48 -18.48
N VAL A 9 -32.02 -1.05 -17.36
CA VAL A 9 -32.83 -1.53 -16.24
C VAL A 9 -33.12 -0.38 -15.27
N LYS A 10 -34.36 -0.37 -14.76
CA LYS A 10 -34.95 0.57 -13.78
C LYS A 10 -34.11 0.71 -12.51
N GLY A 11 -33.79 1.96 -12.15
CA GLY A 11 -33.42 2.37 -10.80
C GLY A 11 -34.51 3.29 -10.23
N TYR A 12 -35.12 2.90 -9.12
CA TYR A 12 -35.95 3.76 -8.27
C TYR A 12 -35.07 4.29 -7.14
N ASN A 13 -34.93 5.62 -7.03
CA ASN A 13 -34.53 6.29 -5.80
C ASN A 13 -35.35 7.59 -5.71
N THR A 14 -36.20 7.63 -4.69
CA THR A 14 -36.99 8.80 -4.26
C THR A 14 -36.23 9.51 -3.15
N GLU A 15 -35.74 10.71 -3.43
CA GLU A 15 -35.45 11.72 -2.40
C GLU A 15 -36.61 12.73 -2.43
N GLU A 16 -37.31 12.85 -1.31
CA GLU A 16 -38.40 13.80 -1.13
C GLU A 16 -37.94 14.94 -0.24
N SER A 17 -38.00 16.14 -0.81
CA SER A 17 -37.55 17.41 -0.25
C SER A 17 -38.55 17.95 0.77
N SER A 18 -37.99 18.59 1.80
CA SER A 18 -38.67 19.42 2.79
C SER A 18 -39.46 20.58 2.15
N SER A 19 -40.65 20.87 2.67
CA SER A 19 -41.23 22.20 2.61
C SER A 19 -42.14 22.49 3.82
N ILE A 20 -41.80 23.56 4.52
CA ILE A 20 -42.51 24.20 5.63
C ILE A 20 -43.62 25.09 5.06
N GLN A 21 -44.85 25.06 5.63
CA GLN A 21 -45.60 26.29 5.96
C GLN A 21 -46.83 26.08 6.84
N ARG A 22 -47.28 27.21 7.40
CA ARG A 22 -48.04 27.43 8.64
C ARG A 22 -49.58 27.41 8.48
N HIS A 23 -50.20 27.27 9.67
CA HIS A 23 -51.32 28.07 10.22
C HIS A 23 -52.79 27.59 10.15
N LYS A 24 -53.35 27.59 11.38
CA LYS A 24 -54.65 28.12 11.87
C LYS A 24 -55.94 27.26 11.79
N LYS A 25 -56.33 26.83 13.01
CA LYS A 25 -57.57 27.14 13.78
C LYS A 25 -58.97 26.87 13.19
N HIS A 26 -59.79 26.37 14.13
CA HIS A 26 -61.27 26.31 14.24
C HIS A 26 -61.86 24.94 13.88
N GLY A 27 -62.84 24.38 14.59
CA GLY A 27 -63.68 24.95 15.64
C GLY A 27 -64.32 23.87 16.54
N ARG A 28 -65.01 24.41 17.54
CA ARG A 28 -65.66 23.81 18.70
C ARG A 28 -67.12 23.51 18.34
N SER A 29 -67.71 22.44 18.85
CA SER A 29 -69.06 22.54 19.43
C SER A 29 -69.35 21.39 20.38
N HIS A 30 -69.77 21.79 21.57
CA HIS A 30 -70.44 20.97 22.56
C HIS A 30 -71.92 20.76 22.16
N THR A 31 -72.51 19.69 22.66
CA THR A 31 -73.92 19.72 23.08
C THR A 31 -74.03 18.99 24.41
N ALA A 32 -74.44 19.76 25.42
CA ALA A 32 -74.88 19.32 26.73
C ALA A 32 -76.25 18.63 26.61
N VAL A 33 -76.72 17.85 27.58
CA VAL A 33 -77.58 18.24 28.73
C VAL A 33 -78.27 16.88 29.06
N GLN A 34 -78.38 16.32 30.27
CA GLN A 34 -79.17 16.71 31.43
C GLN A 34 -79.03 15.57 32.47
N SER A 35 -78.91 15.89 33.75
CA SER A 35 -79.30 15.01 34.86
C SER A 35 -80.71 15.45 35.31
N PRO A 36 -81.52 14.62 36.01
CA PRO A 36 -81.40 14.67 37.48
C PRO A 36 -81.84 13.40 38.28
N SER A 37 -81.31 13.33 39.51
CA SER A 37 -81.92 12.89 40.79
C SER A 37 -82.63 11.53 40.91
N ALA A 38 -82.19 10.65 41.82
CA ALA A 38 -82.51 10.62 43.26
C ALA A 38 -81.98 9.32 43.93
N LEU A 39 -81.46 9.44 45.16
CA LEU A 39 -81.21 8.34 46.10
C LEU A 39 -82.58 7.75 46.54
N THR A 40 -82.82 6.47 46.83
CA THR A 40 -82.18 5.54 47.79
C THR A 40 -82.71 4.11 47.55
N GLY A 41 -81.94 3.07 47.90
CA GLY A 41 -82.45 1.68 47.97
C GLY A 41 -81.34 0.62 48.06
N ASN A 42 -81.21 0.00 49.23
CA ASN A 42 -80.09 -0.82 49.71
C ASN A 42 -79.89 -2.20 49.03
N ASN A 43 -78.60 -2.57 48.95
CA ASN A 43 -77.94 -3.88 49.12
C ASN A 43 -78.73 -5.19 48.92
N ASP A 44 -78.40 -5.91 47.85
CA ASP A 44 -78.29 -7.39 47.82
C ASP A 44 -77.63 -7.90 46.50
N SER A 45 -76.37 -7.50 46.21
CA SER A 45 -75.65 -7.96 45.00
C SER A 45 -74.12 -8.02 45.13
N SER A 46 -73.57 -8.08 46.35
CA SER A 46 -72.12 -7.96 46.58
C SER A 46 -71.32 -9.28 46.49
N ASP A 47 -71.95 -10.46 46.55
CA ASP A 47 -71.22 -11.74 46.61
C ASP A 47 -71.11 -12.51 45.27
N LEU A 48 -72.10 -12.41 44.38
CA LEU A 48 -72.00 -13.01 43.03
C LEU A 48 -71.06 -12.24 42.09
N THR A 49 -70.81 -10.97 42.39
CA THR A 49 -69.94 -10.08 41.60
C THR A 49 -68.46 -10.31 41.95
N ARG A 50 -68.13 -10.50 43.24
CA ARG A 50 -66.74 -10.74 43.70
C ARG A 50 -66.13 -12.03 43.12
N ASN A 51 -66.86 -13.15 43.13
CA ASN A 51 -66.36 -14.42 42.59
C ASN A 51 -66.19 -14.39 41.06
N ARG A 52 -67.07 -13.69 40.34
CA ARG A 52 -66.94 -13.47 38.88
C ARG A 52 -65.78 -12.54 38.54
N ILE A 53 -65.49 -11.55 39.38
CA ILE A 53 -64.32 -10.67 39.24
C ILE A 53 -63.02 -11.44 39.44
N HIS A 54 -62.92 -12.32 40.45
CA HIS A 54 -61.73 -13.15 40.65
C HIS A 54 -61.46 -14.12 39.50
N ILE A 55 -62.49 -14.79 38.98
CA ILE A 55 -62.35 -15.68 37.81
C ILE A 55 -61.98 -14.89 36.55
N TRP A 56 -62.61 -13.74 36.32
CA TRP A 56 -62.29 -12.88 35.17
C TRP A 56 -60.87 -12.31 35.26
N ALA A 57 -60.41 -11.95 36.46
CA ALA A 57 -59.03 -11.52 36.73
C ALA A 57 -58.01 -12.65 36.48
N HIS A 58 -58.30 -13.88 36.94
CA HIS A 58 -57.44 -15.04 36.66
C HIS A 58 -57.38 -15.38 35.17
N VAL A 59 -58.51 -15.39 34.47
CA VAL A 59 -58.56 -15.67 33.02
C VAL A 59 -57.85 -14.58 32.22
N THR A 60 -57.98 -13.30 32.58
CA THR A 60 -57.25 -12.21 31.93
C THR A 60 -55.75 -12.25 32.24
N LEU A 61 -55.34 -12.65 33.45
CA LEU A 61 -53.94 -12.84 33.81
C LEU A 61 -53.29 -13.98 32.99
N VAL A 62 -53.98 -15.11 32.86
CA VAL A 62 -53.49 -16.26 32.06
C VAL A 62 -53.39 -15.90 30.56
N LYS A 63 -54.38 -15.18 30.01
CA LYS A 63 -54.32 -14.70 28.61
C LYS A 63 -53.17 -13.73 28.38
N LYS A 64 -52.91 -12.80 29.32
CA LYS A 64 -51.75 -11.89 29.25
C LYS A 64 -50.43 -12.65 29.36
N ALA A 65 -50.34 -13.64 30.25
CA ALA A 65 -49.15 -14.48 30.39
C ALA A 65 -48.85 -15.29 29.12
N MET A 66 -49.89 -15.88 28.49
CA MET A 66 -49.74 -16.63 27.24
C MET A 66 -49.33 -15.72 26.08
N ALA A 67 -49.89 -14.51 25.99
CA ALA A 67 -49.48 -13.51 25.00
C ALA A 67 -48.03 -13.05 25.21
N MET A 68 -47.61 -12.81 26.47
CA MET A 68 -46.23 -12.49 26.80
C MET A 68 -45.27 -13.64 26.46
N ALA A 69 -45.65 -14.88 26.73
CA ALA A 69 -44.86 -16.05 26.37
C ALA A 69 -44.72 -16.22 24.85
N HIS A 70 -45.78 -15.98 24.09
CA HIS A 70 -45.72 -15.96 22.63
C HIS A 70 -44.84 -14.84 22.09
N VAL A 71 -44.95 -13.63 22.64
CA VAL A 71 -44.07 -12.51 22.26
C VAL A 71 -42.63 -12.85 22.59
N LEU A 72 -42.34 -13.41 23.76
CA LEU A 72 -40.99 -13.82 24.16
C LEU A 72 -40.44 -14.94 23.26
N ALA A 73 -41.27 -15.92 22.90
CA ALA A 73 -40.89 -16.99 21.98
C ALA A 73 -40.65 -16.47 20.56
N CYS A 74 -41.48 -15.53 20.09
CA CYS A 74 -41.28 -14.88 18.79
C CYS A 74 -40.02 -14.01 18.80
N THR A 75 -39.73 -13.26 19.86
CA THR A 75 -38.50 -12.47 19.96
C THR A 75 -37.28 -13.37 20.06
N LEU A 76 -37.33 -14.47 20.82
CA LEU A 76 -36.28 -15.50 20.85
C LEU A 76 -36.05 -16.12 19.47
N ALA A 77 -37.12 -16.50 18.75
CA ALA A 77 -37.01 -17.02 17.40
C ALA A 77 -36.46 -15.99 16.41
N TRP A 78 -36.82 -14.71 16.56
CA TRP A 78 -36.30 -13.62 15.74
C TRP A 78 -34.83 -13.32 16.06
N ILE A 79 -34.42 -13.37 17.33
CA ILE A 79 -33.02 -13.27 17.76
C ILE A 79 -32.20 -14.44 17.20
N LEU A 80 -32.74 -15.66 17.25
CA LEU A 80 -32.09 -16.85 16.68
C LEU A 80 -31.98 -16.78 15.15
N ALA A 81 -32.99 -16.22 14.47
CA ALA A 81 -32.96 -15.99 13.02
C ALA A 81 -31.99 -14.85 12.62
N LEU A 82 -31.77 -13.86 13.49
CA LEU A 82 -30.77 -12.80 13.29
C LEU A 82 -29.34 -13.30 13.55
N THR A 83 -29.17 -14.46 14.19
CA THR A 83 -27.87 -15.13 14.39
C THR A 83 -27.58 -16.20 13.33
N ASP A 84 -28.11 -16.07 12.11
CA ASP A 84 -27.55 -16.79 10.95
C ASP A 84 -26.17 -16.17 10.64
N GLY A 85 -25.21 -16.54 11.49
CA GLY A 85 -23.86 -16.02 11.51
C GLY A 85 -23.15 -16.46 10.26
N LYS A 86 -23.19 -15.63 9.21
CA LYS A 86 -22.23 -15.74 8.11
C LYS A 86 -20.84 -15.61 8.73
N ILE A 87 -20.18 -16.76 8.91
CA ILE A 87 -18.80 -16.83 9.34
C ILE A 87 -17.99 -15.95 8.38
N PRO A 88 -17.25 -14.93 8.89
CA PRO A 88 -16.50 -14.05 8.03
C PRO A 88 -15.46 -14.85 7.24
N ASP A 89 -15.41 -14.63 5.92
CA ASP A 89 -14.42 -15.27 5.05
C ASP A 89 -13.00 -14.97 5.55
N ILE A 90 -12.17 -16.01 5.68
CA ILE A 90 -10.76 -15.86 6.09
C ILE A 90 -9.99 -15.19 4.96
N ARG A 91 -9.17 -14.18 5.26
CA ARG A 91 -8.30 -13.51 4.28
C ARG A 91 -6.86 -14.00 4.43
N VAL A 92 -6.27 -14.40 3.31
CA VAL A 92 -4.86 -14.84 3.25
C VAL A 92 -4.13 -14.03 2.18
N THR A 93 -2.95 -13.53 2.53
CA THR A 93 -2.04 -12.88 1.56
C THR A 93 -1.02 -13.91 1.08
N CYS A 94 -1.10 -14.25 -0.21
CA CYS A 94 -0.18 -15.10 -0.92
C CYS A 94 0.87 -14.25 -1.63
N LEU A 95 2.15 -14.54 -1.43
CA LEU A 95 3.23 -13.87 -2.15
C LEU A 95 3.42 -14.47 -3.54
N PHE A 96 3.67 -13.60 -4.52
CA PHE A 96 3.89 -14.03 -5.90
C PHE A 96 5.14 -14.92 -6.00
N SER A 97 5.02 -16.02 -6.75
CA SER A 97 6.03 -17.06 -6.92
C SER A 97 6.39 -17.84 -5.64
N GLU A 98 5.61 -17.70 -4.57
CA GLU A 98 5.75 -18.46 -3.33
C GLU A 98 4.57 -19.42 -3.13
N ASP A 99 4.75 -20.37 -2.22
CA ASP A 99 3.70 -21.30 -1.82
C ASP A 99 2.73 -20.62 -0.84
N CYS A 100 1.43 -20.86 -0.99
CA CYS A 100 0.40 -20.27 -0.15
C CYS A 100 -0.50 -21.35 0.42
N MET A 101 -0.84 -21.22 1.71
CA MET A 101 -1.73 -22.15 2.39
C MET A 101 -3.11 -21.52 2.56
N LEU A 102 -4.14 -22.19 2.02
CA LEU A 102 -5.53 -21.79 2.19
C LEU A 102 -6.15 -22.64 3.32
N PRO A 103 -6.48 -22.05 4.48
CA PRO A 103 -6.92 -22.80 5.64
C PRO A 103 -8.34 -23.35 5.45
N CYS A 104 -8.56 -24.60 5.86
CA CYS A 104 -9.89 -25.18 6.01
C CYS A 104 -9.90 -26.20 7.13
N SER A 105 -10.78 -25.99 8.11
CA SER A 105 -10.93 -26.87 9.28
C SER A 105 -12.34 -27.42 9.35
N PHE A 106 -12.48 -28.67 9.74
CA PHE A 106 -13.75 -29.39 9.83
C PHE A 106 -13.72 -30.39 10.99
N LYS A 107 -14.90 -30.96 11.32
CA LYS A 107 -14.99 -32.04 12.32
C LYS A 107 -14.85 -33.39 11.64
N PRO A 108 -13.80 -34.19 11.94
CA PRO A 108 -13.58 -35.47 11.26
C PRO A 108 -14.56 -36.54 11.71
N THR A 109 -14.92 -37.41 10.77
CA THR A 109 -15.79 -38.59 10.96
C THR A 109 -15.19 -39.87 10.38
N GLY A 110 -14.05 -39.79 9.67
CA GLY A 110 -13.30 -40.93 9.12
C GLY A 110 -13.59 -41.27 7.66
N GLU A 111 -14.59 -40.65 7.04
CA GLU A 111 -14.91 -40.80 5.61
C GLU A 111 -15.28 -39.44 5.02
N GLU A 112 -14.27 -38.61 4.76
CA GLU A 112 -14.47 -37.25 4.27
C GLU A 112 -14.29 -37.12 2.76
N VAL A 113 -15.22 -36.41 2.14
CA VAL A 113 -15.10 -35.94 0.76
C VAL A 113 -14.79 -34.46 0.78
N ILE A 114 -13.61 -34.10 0.31
CA ILE A 114 -13.13 -32.71 0.33
C ILE A 114 -13.06 -32.20 -1.09
N THR A 115 -13.65 -31.02 -1.30
CA THR A 115 -13.64 -30.34 -2.60
C THR A 115 -13.26 -28.88 -2.41
N TRP A 116 -12.21 -28.47 -3.13
CA TRP A 116 -11.83 -27.07 -3.26
C TRP A 116 -12.27 -26.57 -4.63
N SER A 117 -12.96 -25.43 -4.65
CA SER A 117 -13.43 -24.80 -5.88
C SER A 117 -13.24 -23.28 -5.84
N ARG A 118 -13.16 -22.66 -7.02
CA ARG A 118 -13.11 -21.21 -7.18
C ARG A 118 -13.93 -20.80 -8.39
N GLN A 119 -14.95 -19.96 -8.20
CA GLN A 119 -15.88 -19.58 -9.28
C GLN A 119 -16.43 -20.82 -10.03
N ASP A 120 -16.84 -21.83 -9.26
CA ASP A 120 -17.38 -23.12 -9.73
C ASP A 120 -16.40 -23.99 -10.56
N VAL A 121 -15.14 -23.58 -10.64
CA VAL A 121 -14.05 -24.38 -11.24
C VAL A 121 -13.40 -25.25 -10.17
N SER A 122 -13.17 -26.54 -10.49
CA SER A 122 -12.49 -27.47 -9.59
C SER A 122 -11.01 -27.11 -9.43
N VAL A 123 -10.63 -26.83 -8.17
CA VAL A 123 -9.26 -26.51 -7.77
C VAL A 123 -8.56 -27.77 -7.29
N HIS A 124 -9.20 -28.55 -6.43
CA HIS A 124 -8.67 -29.81 -5.91
C HIS A 124 -9.82 -30.68 -5.36
N SER A 125 -9.68 -32.00 -5.36
CA SER A 125 -10.70 -32.90 -4.83
C SER A 125 -10.04 -34.14 -4.23
N PHE A 126 -10.59 -34.62 -3.11
CA PHE A 126 -10.09 -35.76 -2.37
C PHE A 126 -11.25 -36.63 -1.89
N LEU A 127 -11.15 -37.93 -2.15
CA LEU A 127 -12.21 -38.91 -1.92
C LEU A 127 -11.59 -40.31 -1.77
N HIS A 128 -12.10 -41.11 -0.83
CA HIS A 128 -11.59 -42.47 -0.52
C HIS A 128 -10.07 -42.48 -0.30
N ASP A 129 -9.58 -41.59 0.56
CA ASP A 129 -8.17 -41.43 0.92
C ASP A 129 -7.22 -41.16 -0.25
N ARG A 130 -7.73 -40.60 -1.36
CA ARG A 130 -6.97 -40.33 -2.58
C ARG A 130 -7.39 -39.04 -3.28
N ASP A 131 -6.42 -38.37 -3.86
CA ASP A 131 -6.64 -37.21 -4.73
C ASP A 131 -7.42 -37.63 -5.99
N GLN A 132 -8.42 -36.82 -6.37
CA GLN A 132 -9.26 -36.99 -7.56
C GLN A 132 -9.01 -35.84 -8.55
N LEU A 133 -7.91 -35.92 -9.29
CA LEU A 133 -7.40 -34.78 -10.08
C LEU A 133 -7.87 -34.76 -11.55
N ASP A 134 -8.64 -35.75 -12.01
CA ASP A 134 -9.04 -35.86 -13.43
C ASP A 134 -9.82 -34.64 -13.94
N LYS A 135 -10.69 -34.10 -13.08
CA LYS A 135 -11.51 -32.91 -13.36
C LYS A 135 -10.85 -31.60 -12.91
N GLN A 136 -9.61 -31.66 -12.44
CA GLN A 136 -8.89 -30.47 -11.99
C GLN A 136 -8.62 -29.54 -13.17
N TYR A 137 -8.95 -28.27 -12.96
CA TYR A 137 -8.71 -27.25 -13.97
C TYR A 137 -7.22 -27.06 -14.25
N VAL A 138 -6.89 -26.88 -15.53
CA VAL A 138 -5.50 -26.93 -16.03
C VAL A 138 -4.55 -25.99 -15.30
N HIS A 139 -5.02 -24.82 -14.86
CA HIS A 139 -4.24 -23.82 -14.12
C HIS A 139 -3.74 -24.29 -12.74
N TYR A 140 -4.37 -25.32 -12.16
CA TYR A 140 -4.03 -25.86 -10.83
C TYR A 140 -3.25 -27.19 -10.87
N ARG A 141 -3.11 -27.79 -12.05
CA ARG A 141 -2.42 -29.09 -12.22
C ARG A 141 -0.98 -29.01 -11.73
N GLY A 142 -0.61 -29.95 -10.86
CA GLY A 142 0.72 -30.03 -10.26
C GLY A 142 1.04 -28.92 -9.24
N ARG A 143 0.09 -28.03 -8.95
CA ARG A 143 0.28 -26.87 -8.06
C ARG A 143 -0.49 -26.98 -6.75
N THR A 144 -1.41 -27.91 -6.62
CA THR A 144 -2.24 -28.05 -5.40
C THR A 144 -1.95 -29.34 -4.67
N SER A 145 -1.99 -29.31 -3.35
CA SER A 145 -1.92 -30.54 -2.53
C SER A 145 -2.73 -30.37 -1.25
N LEU A 146 -3.39 -31.43 -0.82
CA LEU A 146 -3.86 -31.59 0.56
C LEU A 146 -2.82 -32.39 1.36
N PHE A 147 -3.05 -32.49 2.66
CA PHE A 147 -2.19 -33.22 3.60
C PHE A 147 -2.98 -34.40 4.18
N PRO A 148 -2.92 -35.61 3.57
CA PRO A 148 -3.74 -36.75 3.99
C PRO A 148 -3.63 -37.07 5.48
N GLU A 149 -2.44 -36.93 6.06
CA GLU A 149 -2.20 -37.18 7.49
C GLU A 149 -2.90 -36.17 8.41
N GLN A 150 -3.27 -35.00 7.89
CA GLN A 150 -3.94 -33.94 8.64
C GLN A 150 -5.46 -33.97 8.47
N ILE A 151 -5.98 -34.67 7.45
CA ILE A 151 -7.41 -34.81 7.20
C ILE A 151 -8.09 -35.54 8.37
N THR A 152 -7.48 -36.62 8.87
CA THR A 152 -7.97 -37.37 10.04
C THR A 152 -8.05 -36.52 11.32
N HIS A 153 -7.33 -35.40 11.36
CA HIS A 153 -7.32 -34.43 12.45
C HIS A 153 -8.25 -33.22 12.18
N GLY A 154 -9.06 -33.27 11.11
CA GLY A 154 -10.00 -32.21 10.76
C GLY A 154 -9.40 -31.04 9.99
N ASN A 155 -8.26 -31.22 9.31
CA ASN A 155 -7.60 -30.18 8.55
C ASN A 155 -7.54 -30.51 7.05
N ALA A 156 -8.31 -29.75 6.27
CA ALA A 156 -8.42 -29.84 4.81
C ALA A 156 -7.74 -28.65 4.12
N SER A 157 -6.74 -28.04 4.76
CA SER A 157 -6.04 -26.88 4.22
C SER A 157 -5.33 -27.23 2.90
N LEU A 158 -5.45 -26.34 1.92
CA LEU A 158 -4.89 -26.51 0.59
C LEU A 158 -3.55 -25.79 0.46
N LEU A 159 -2.51 -26.52 0.11
CA LEU A 159 -1.27 -25.94 -0.38
C LEU A 159 -1.43 -25.57 -1.85
N LEU A 160 -1.22 -24.29 -2.20
CA LEU A 160 -1.17 -23.80 -3.56
C LEU A 160 0.26 -23.30 -3.87
N ARG A 161 0.97 -24.03 -4.73
CA ARG A 161 2.36 -23.77 -5.09
C ARG A 161 2.53 -22.71 -6.15
N LEU A 162 3.62 -21.96 -6.03
CA LEU A 162 4.03 -20.93 -7.00
C LEU A 162 2.87 -19.99 -7.35
N CYS A 163 2.31 -19.30 -6.35
CA CYS A 163 1.17 -18.42 -6.51
C CYS A 163 1.44 -17.33 -7.57
N ASN A 164 0.45 -17.07 -8.41
CA ASN A 164 0.52 -16.03 -9.45
C ASN A 164 -0.70 -15.11 -9.37
N THR A 165 -0.68 -14.01 -10.12
CA THR A 165 -1.72 -12.96 -10.08
C THR A 165 -3.12 -13.48 -10.42
N ARG A 166 -3.24 -14.58 -11.16
CA ARG A 166 -4.52 -15.23 -11.52
C ARG A 166 -5.06 -16.10 -10.41
N ASP A 167 -4.30 -16.40 -9.36
CA ASP A 167 -4.75 -17.19 -8.22
C ASP A 167 -5.59 -16.37 -7.22
N ARG A 168 -5.60 -15.04 -7.33
CA ARG A 168 -6.45 -14.19 -6.50
C ARG A 168 -7.92 -14.59 -6.60
N GLY A 169 -8.65 -14.50 -5.49
CA GLY A 169 -10.10 -14.71 -5.49
C GLY A 169 -10.61 -15.44 -4.26
N ARG A 170 -11.90 -15.75 -4.29
CA ARG A 170 -12.61 -16.43 -3.21
C ARG A 170 -12.70 -17.92 -3.51
N TYR A 171 -12.02 -18.70 -2.69
CA TYR A 171 -12.02 -20.16 -2.72
C TYR A 171 -13.09 -20.70 -1.77
N ARG A 172 -13.72 -21.81 -2.15
CA ARG A 172 -14.68 -22.57 -1.35
C ARG A 172 -14.05 -23.91 -1.01
N CYS A 173 -13.95 -24.20 0.29
CA CYS A 173 -13.70 -25.53 0.80
C CYS A 173 -15.05 -26.13 1.20
N HIS A 174 -15.43 -27.23 0.56
CA HIS A 174 -16.65 -27.97 0.85
C HIS A 174 -16.28 -29.40 1.26
N VAL A 175 -16.65 -29.74 2.49
CA VAL A 175 -16.37 -31.04 3.12
C VAL A 175 -17.70 -31.74 3.38
N THR A 176 -17.85 -32.96 2.88
CA THR A 176 -18.98 -33.83 3.19
C THR A 176 -18.50 -34.97 4.09
N SER A 177 -19.22 -35.22 5.18
CA SER A 177 -18.91 -36.26 6.16
C SER A 177 -20.21 -36.89 6.69
N ALA A 178 -20.10 -37.89 7.58
CA ALA A 178 -21.27 -38.52 8.20
C ALA A 178 -22.13 -37.54 9.05
N LEU A 179 -21.54 -36.42 9.47
CA LEU A 179 -22.23 -35.36 10.21
C LEU A 179 -22.97 -34.36 9.30
N GLY A 180 -22.80 -34.45 7.99
CA GLY A 180 -23.41 -33.58 7.00
C GLY A 180 -22.38 -32.82 6.15
N GLN A 181 -22.80 -31.67 5.63
CA GLN A 181 -21.96 -30.83 4.77
C GLN A 181 -21.48 -29.59 5.54
N GLN A 182 -20.19 -29.28 5.39
CA GLN A 182 -19.59 -28.07 5.94
C GLN A 182 -18.93 -27.27 4.82
N GLU A 183 -19.15 -25.97 4.84
CA GLU A 183 -18.54 -25.03 3.91
C GLU A 183 -17.75 -23.95 4.63
N SER A 184 -16.59 -23.63 4.07
CA SER A 184 -15.81 -22.46 4.47
C SER A 184 -15.25 -21.77 3.24
N PHE A 185 -14.94 -20.48 3.39
CA PHE A 185 -14.48 -19.66 2.30
C PHE A 185 -13.21 -18.90 2.68
N VAL A 186 -12.27 -18.87 1.74
CA VAL A 186 -10.98 -18.20 1.88
C VAL A 186 -10.80 -17.21 0.75
N ILE A 187 -10.55 -15.95 1.08
CA ILE A 187 -10.18 -14.90 0.14
C ILE A 187 -8.65 -14.87 0.03
N ALA A 188 -8.13 -15.36 -1.08
CA ALA A 188 -6.71 -15.25 -1.41
C ALA A 188 -6.43 -13.89 -2.08
N LYS A 189 -5.69 -13.03 -1.39
CA LYS A 189 -5.05 -11.84 -1.95
C LYS A 189 -3.68 -12.26 -2.47
N VAL A 190 -3.29 -11.78 -3.65
CA VAL A 190 -1.94 -12.01 -4.18
C VAL A 190 -1.18 -10.69 -4.12
N GLU A 191 0.04 -10.72 -3.62
CA GLU A 191 0.93 -9.55 -3.56
C GLU A 191 2.32 -9.89 -4.11
N ALA A 192 2.88 -8.97 -4.89
CA ALA A 192 4.30 -8.90 -5.19
C ALA A 192 4.79 -7.55 -4.62
N PRO A 193 5.47 -7.56 -3.46
CA PRO A 193 5.87 -6.33 -2.78
C PRO A 193 6.96 -5.60 -3.56
N VAL A 194 7.06 -4.30 -3.34
CA VAL A 194 8.18 -3.50 -3.83
C VAL A 194 9.48 -4.02 -3.18
N ARG A 195 10.50 -4.29 -4.00
CA ARG A 195 11.81 -4.77 -3.54
C ARG A 195 12.91 -3.70 -3.66
N ALA A 196 12.74 -2.76 -4.59
CA ALA A 196 13.70 -1.70 -4.85
C ALA A 196 12.97 -0.48 -5.42
N LEU A 197 13.45 0.71 -5.07
CA LEU A 197 12.96 1.99 -5.59
C LEU A 197 14.15 2.85 -5.98
N THR A 198 14.26 3.18 -7.27
CA THR A 198 15.38 3.94 -7.81
C THR A 198 14.95 5.37 -8.13
N LEU A 199 15.79 6.34 -7.78
CA LEU A 199 15.61 7.76 -8.10
C LEU A 199 16.84 8.26 -8.84
N GLU A 200 16.67 8.73 -10.07
CA GLU A 200 17.77 9.16 -10.95
C GLU A 200 17.50 10.52 -11.55
N MET A 201 18.51 11.39 -11.58
CA MET A 201 18.48 12.63 -12.37
C MET A 201 18.93 12.33 -13.80
N THR A 202 18.16 12.80 -14.78
CA THR A 202 18.45 12.69 -16.21
C THR A 202 18.51 14.09 -16.81
N ARG A 203 19.55 14.36 -17.61
CA ARG A 203 19.68 15.63 -18.33
C ARG A 203 19.71 15.36 -19.82
N LEU A 204 18.72 15.86 -20.56
CA LEU A 204 18.63 15.69 -22.01
C LEU A 204 18.51 17.07 -22.65
N SER A 205 19.55 17.52 -23.35
CA SER A 205 19.52 18.74 -24.17
C SER A 205 19.01 19.99 -23.42
N GLY A 206 19.50 20.21 -22.19
CA GLY A 206 19.08 21.32 -21.31
C GLY A 206 17.81 21.03 -20.48
N TYR A 207 17.24 19.84 -20.61
CA TYR A 207 16.04 19.40 -19.90
C TYR A 207 16.42 18.53 -18.69
N GLU A 208 16.23 19.04 -17.46
CA GLU A 208 16.51 18.31 -16.21
C GLU A 208 15.24 17.60 -15.68
N GLU A 209 15.29 16.28 -15.61
CA GLU A 209 14.18 15.42 -15.20
C GLU A 209 14.62 14.40 -14.14
N ILE A 210 13.79 14.20 -13.11
CA ILE A 210 13.97 13.18 -12.09
C ILE A 210 13.07 12.00 -12.44
N LYS A 211 13.67 10.82 -12.56
CA LYS A 211 12.98 9.57 -12.87
C LYS A 211 12.96 8.67 -11.63
N CYS A 212 11.76 8.26 -11.26
CA CYS A 212 11.48 7.28 -10.22
C CYS A 212 11.02 5.97 -10.84
N SER A 213 11.68 4.86 -10.51
CA SER A 213 11.35 3.55 -11.11
C SER A 213 11.36 2.40 -10.12
N SER A 214 10.43 1.46 -10.33
CA SER A 214 10.36 0.19 -9.63
C SER A 214 9.69 -0.88 -10.50
N GLN A 215 9.92 -2.16 -10.23
CA GLN A 215 9.54 -3.28 -11.11
C GLN A 215 8.93 -4.44 -10.34
N ASP A 216 8.21 -5.30 -11.05
CA ASP A 216 7.64 -6.56 -10.58
C ASP A 216 6.67 -6.42 -9.38
N ILE A 217 5.84 -5.38 -9.38
CA ILE A 217 4.92 -5.05 -8.28
C ILE A 217 3.51 -5.55 -8.57
N TYR A 218 2.81 -6.08 -7.56
CA TYR A 218 1.40 -6.41 -7.65
C TYR A 218 0.71 -6.24 -6.29
N PRO A 219 -0.48 -5.62 -6.22
CA PRO A 219 -1.27 -5.03 -7.31
C PRO A 219 -0.64 -3.75 -7.89
N ALA A 220 -1.34 -3.07 -8.79
CA ALA A 220 -0.87 -1.81 -9.37
C ALA A 220 -0.59 -0.78 -8.25
N PRO A 221 0.66 -0.29 -8.10
CA PRO A 221 1.02 0.56 -6.98
C PRO A 221 0.58 2.01 -7.19
N HIS A 222 0.48 2.77 -6.11
CA HIS A 222 0.29 4.22 -6.12
C HIS A 222 1.65 4.92 -6.02
N VAL A 223 1.83 5.99 -6.79
CA VAL A 223 3.06 6.78 -6.82
C VAL A 223 2.72 8.25 -6.67
N TRP A 224 3.44 8.94 -5.81
CA TRP A 224 3.30 10.37 -5.62
C TRP A 224 4.64 11.02 -5.27
N TRP A 225 4.69 12.34 -5.47
CA TRP A 225 5.87 13.16 -5.28
C TRP A 225 5.60 14.27 -4.30
N PHE A 226 6.64 14.67 -3.57
CA PHE A 226 6.67 15.89 -2.78
C PHE A 226 8.11 16.40 -2.69
N THR A 227 8.29 17.62 -2.19
CA THR A 227 9.62 18.20 -1.98
C THR A 227 9.76 18.72 -0.57
N ASP A 228 11.01 18.86 -0.13
CA ASP A 228 11.40 19.65 1.04
C ASP A 228 12.46 20.68 0.62
N PRO A 229 12.24 22.00 0.79
CA PRO A 229 11.01 22.60 1.28
C PRO A 229 9.80 22.33 0.35
N PRO A 230 8.55 22.47 0.84
CA PRO A 230 7.37 22.25 0.02
C PRO A 230 7.36 23.17 -1.20
N ALA A 231 7.24 22.58 -2.39
CA ALA A 231 7.12 23.33 -3.63
C ALA A 231 5.83 24.16 -3.65
N PRO A 232 5.78 25.26 -4.44
CA PRO A 232 4.55 26.01 -4.67
C PRO A 232 3.42 25.10 -5.17
N LEU A 233 2.17 25.50 -4.90
CA LEU A 233 1.00 24.75 -5.33
C LEU A 233 1.02 24.52 -6.85
N ASP A 234 0.71 23.31 -7.29
CA ASP A 234 0.69 22.87 -8.70
C ASP A 234 2.01 22.99 -9.47
N ALA A 235 3.14 23.24 -8.79
CA ALA A 235 4.46 23.26 -9.42
C ALA A 235 4.91 21.86 -9.85
N LEU A 236 4.60 20.83 -9.05
CA LEU A 236 4.94 19.44 -9.34
C LEU A 236 3.96 18.85 -10.35
N LYS A 237 4.45 18.53 -11.55
CA LYS A 237 3.67 17.90 -12.63
C LYS A 237 4.29 16.56 -13.03
N PRO A 238 4.19 15.51 -12.19
CA PRO A 238 4.77 14.22 -12.48
C PRO A 238 3.97 13.47 -13.56
N THR A 239 4.68 12.84 -14.49
CA THR A 239 4.11 11.94 -15.49
C THR A 239 4.40 10.50 -15.09
N THR A 240 3.37 9.71 -14.76
CA THR A 240 3.53 8.33 -14.30
C THR A 240 3.03 7.34 -15.34
N ARG A 241 3.90 6.42 -15.75
CA ARG A 241 3.60 5.29 -16.63
C ARG A 241 3.67 3.98 -15.83
N LYS A 242 2.62 3.17 -15.93
CA LYS A 242 2.56 1.83 -15.33
C LYS A 242 2.32 0.81 -16.45
N THR A 243 3.15 -0.21 -16.53
CA THR A 243 3.04 -1.26 -17.56
C THR A 243 3.04 -2.63 -16.91
N ALA A 244 2.05 -3.46 -17.24
CA ALA A 244 1.98 -4.83 -16.75
C ALA A 244 2.70 -5.79 -17.71
N ASN A 245 3.51 -6.70 -17.17
CA ASN A 245 4.11 -7.79 -17.94
C ASN A 245 3.10 -8.93 -18.18
N LYS A 246 3.52 -9.99 -18.90
CA LYS A 246 2.70 -11.18 -19.21
C LYS A 246 2.14 -11.91 -17.96
N ASN A 247 2.81 -11.74 -16.81
CA ASN A 247 2.41 -12.32 -15.53
C ASN A 247 1.47 -11.39 -14.74
N GLY A 248 1.17 -10.20 -15.26
CA GLY A 248 0.35 -9.19 -14.60
C GLY A 248 1.09 -8.35 -13.56
N LEU A 249 2.43 -8.48 -13.44
CA LEU A 249 3.22 -7.64 -12.54
C LEU A 249 3.51 -6.29 -13.19
N TYR A 250 3.46 -5.22 -12.40
CA TYR A 250 3.61 -3.85 -12.85
C TYR A 250 5.04 -3.36 -12.70
N SER A 251 5.55 -2.76 -13.78
CA SER A 251 6.69 -1.86 -13.75
C SER A 251 6.20 -0.43 -13.81
N VAL A 252 6.78 0.43 -12.97
CA VAL A 252 6.38 1.83 -12.84
C VAL A 252 7.57 2.72 -13.14
N GLU A 253 7.32 3.73 -13.96
CA GLU A 253 8.23 4.83 -14.25
C GLU A 253 7.46 6.14 -14.04
N SER A 254 7.90 6.97 -13.09
CA SER A 254 7.35 8.30 -12.86
C SER A 254 8.44 9.34 -13.10
N LYS A 255 8.11 10.36 -13.87
CA LYS A 255 9.04 11.38 -14.33
C LYS A 255 8.58 12.75 -13.86
N LEU A 256 9.48 13.52 -13.25
CA LEU A 256 9.19 14.83 -12.71
C LEU A 256 10.22 15.83 -13.22
N ARG A 257 9.73 16.94 -13.79
CA ARG A 257 10.59 18.04 -14.23
C ARG A 257 11.18 18.70 -12.98
N LYS A 258 12.50 18.91 -12.97
CA LYS A 258 13.16 19.61 -11.86
C LYS A 258 12.64 21.05 -11.80
N LEU A 259 12.36 21.53 -10.60
CA LEU A 259 11.90 22.90 -10.40
C LEU A 259 13.07 23.88 -10.64
N PRO A 260 12.82 25.03 -11.29
CA PRO A 260 13.80 26.09 -11.38
C PRO A 260 14.03 26.63 -9.96
N GLY A 261 15.19 26.36 -9.39
CA GLY A 261 15.59 26.88 -8.08
C GLY A 261 16.55 28.06 -8.24
N ASN A 262 16.35 29.12 -7.46
CA ASN A 262 17.45 30.02 -7.13
C ASN A 262 18.39 29.30 -6.13
N VAL A 263 19.63 29.78 -5.96
CA VAL A 263 20.66 29.15 -5.10
C VAL A 263 20.18 28.87 -3.65
N SER A 264 19.14 29.57 -3.19
CA SER A 264 18.51 29.40 -1.87
C SER A 264 17.46 28.28 -1.77
N ASP A 265 16.98 27.74 -2.89
CA ASP A 265 15.86 26.78 -2.94
C ASP A 265 16.33 25.38 -3.34
N ILE A 266 17.30 24.83 -2.59
CA ILE A 266 17.79 23.46 -2.82
C ILE A 266 16.72 22.44 -2.40
N TYR A 267 15.84 22.09 -3.33
CA TYR A 267 14.80 21.09 -3.10
C TYR A 267 15.37 19.67 -2.99
N THR A 268 14.96 18.98 -1.93
CA THR A 268 15.00 17.52 -1.84
C THR A 268 13.72 16.96 -2.44
N TYR A 269 13.83 16.14 -3.47
CA TYR A 269 12.69 15.50 -4.12
C TYR A 269 12.43 14.14 -3.51
N PHE A 270 11.18 13.84 -3.19
CA PHE A 270 10.76 12.56 -2.64
C PHE A 270 9.81 11.88 -3.61
N CYS A 271 10.12 10.64 -3.97
CA CYS A 271 9.18 9.73 -4.63
C CYS A 271 8.76 8.66 -3.64
N THR A 272 7.45 8.48 -3.50
CA THR A 272 6.90 7.42 -2.65
C THR A 272 6.07 6.47 -3.49
N VAL A 273 6.33 5.17 -3.32
CA VAL A 273 5.63 4.08 -4.02
C VAL A 273 4.97 3.18 -2.99
N ASN A 274 3.66 2.97 -3.14
CA ASN A 274 2.89 2.10 -2.26
C ASN A 274 2.19 0.99 -3.04
N SER A 275 2.47 -0.27 -2.70
CA SER A 275 1.86 -1.44 -3.34
C SER A 275 0.51 -1.83 -2.71
N SER A 276 0.37 -1.73 -1.39
CA SER A 276 -0.86 -2.10 -0.68
C SER A 276 -1.10 -1.21 0.55
N TYR A 277 -2.37 -0.98 0.90
CA TYR A 277 -2.75 -0.09 2.01
C TYR A 277 -2.27 -0.57 3.38
N ASP A 278 -2.00 -1.87 3.52
CA ASP A 278 -1.59 -2.50 4.78
C ASP A 278 -0.06 -2.50 4.96
N MET A 279 0.69 -2.14 3.92
CA MET A 279 2.15 -2.14 3.91
C MET A 279 2.69 -0.71 3.97
N GLN A 280 3.79 -0.53 4.69
CA GLN A 280 4.47 0.75 4.74
C GLN A 280 5.07 1.10 3.36
N PRO A 281 4.89 2.34 2.87
CA PRO A 281 5.31 2.69 1.53
C PRO A 281 6.84 2.77 1.42
N TRP A 282 7.34 2.52 0.20
CA TRP A 282 8.74 2.74 -0.14
C TRP A 282 8.96 4.21 -0.46
N ARG A 283 10.03 4.78 0.11
CA ARG A 283 10.39 6.18 -0.13
C ARG A 283 11.82 6.28 -0.59
N ALA A 284 12.01 6.95 -1.72
CA ALA A 284 13.31 7.37 -2.20
C ALA A 284 13.36 8.89 -2.21
N SER A 285 14.53 9.46 -1.91
CA SER A 285 14.73 10.90 -2.01
C SER A 285 16.05 11.24 -2.66
N LEU A 286 16.06 12.36 -3.39
CA LEU A 286 17.19 12.85 -4.13
C LEU A 286 17.32 14.35 -3.94
N GLN A 287 18.49 14.79 -3.52
CA GLN A 287 18.87 16.19 -3.49
C GLN A 287 20.13 16.39 -4.33
N GLU A 288 20.20 17.46 -5.12
CA GLU A 288 21.37 17.80 -5.91
C GLU A 288 21.94 19.14 -5.43
N ARG A 289 23.26 19.21 -5.30
CA ARG A 289 23.98 20.42 -4.90
C ARG A 289 25.27 20.58 -5.72
N VAL A 290 25.69 21.83 -5.88
CA VAL A 290 26.97 22.18 -6.51
C VAL A 290 27.84 22.87 -5.46
N LEU A 291 29.10 22.44 -5.34
CA LEU A 291 30.06 23.00 -4.39
C LEU A 291 31.33 23.39 -5.12
N THR A 292 31.87 24.55 -4.76
CA THR A 292 33.18 25.03 -5.22
C THR A 292 34.10 25.22 -4.03
N SER A 293 35.33 24.71 -4.11
CA SER A 293 36.32 24.83 -3.04
C SER A 293 37.70 25.11 -3.62
N GLU A 294 38.59 25.71 -2.84
CA GLU A 294 39.96 25.96 -3.25
C GLU A 294 40.86 24.76 -2.90
N GLU A 295 41.83 24.50 -3.76
CA GLU A 295 42.81 23.42 -3.55
C GLU A 295 43.60 23.61 -2.24
N GLY A 296 43.79 22.51 -1.51
CA GLY A 296 44.54 22.47 -0.25
C GLY A 296 43.76 22.90 0.99
N GLY A 297 42.57 23.49 0.86
CA GLY A 297 41.66 23.81 1.97
C GLY A 297 41.04 22.60 2.66
N GLU A 298 40.19 22.80 3.66
CA GLU A 298 39.32 21.74 4.18
C GLU A 298 37.92 21.93 3.57
N LEU A 299 37.34 20.87 3.00
CA LEU A 299 36.03 20.90 2.36
C LEU A 299 35.06 19.95 3.04
N THR A 300 33.93 20.47 3.51
CA THR A 300 32.82 19.66 4.01
C THR A 300 31.74 19.53 2.93
N ILE A 301 31.48 18.30 2.50
CA ILE A 301 30.39 17.96 1.58
C ILE A 301 29.18 17.56 2.42
N PRO A 302 28.11 18.37 2.49
CA PRO A 302 27.08 18.13 3.48
C PRO A 302 26.13 17.03 3.03
N CYS A 303 25.77 16.14 3.95
CA CYS A 303 24.76 15.10 3.75
C CYS A 303 23.93 14.93 5.01
N LEU A 304 22.70 15.44 4.99
CA LEU A 304 21.80 15.43 6.13
C LEU A 304 20.64 14.49 5.84
N ALA A 305 20.40 13.54 6.74
CA ALA A 305 19.22 12.70 6.68
C ALA A 305 17.96 13.56 6.88
N PRO A 306 16.90 13.39 6.06
CA PRO A 306 15.70 14.22 6.12
C PRO A 306 14.79 13.91 7.32
N MET A 307 15.14 12.88 8.10
CA MET A 307 14.42 12.47 9.30
C MET A 307 15.38 11.69 10.21
N ALA A 308 15.06 11.60 11.51
CA ALA A 308 15.80 10.76 12.42
C ALA A 308 15.75 9.29 11.96
N LEU A 309 16.92 8.68 11.75
CA LEU A 309 17.06 7.31 11.26
C LEU A 309 17.54 6.37 12.38
N HIS A 310 17.03 5.15 12.36
CA HIS A 310 17.52 4.04 13.19
C HIS A 310 17.79 2.84 12.28
N ASN A 311 18.79 2.03 12.62
CA ASN A 311 19.20 0.83 11.88
C ASN A 311 19.44 1.12 10.39
N PHE A 312 20.35 2.05 10.12
CA PHE A 312 20.68 2.51 8.78
C PHE A 312 22.13 2.22 8.43
N THR A 313 22.40 2.18 7.14
CA THR A 313 23.76 2.24 6.61
C THR A 313 23.97 3.56 5.88
N LEU A 314 25.09 4.21 6.13
CA LEU A 314 25.57 5.36 5.38
C LEU A 314 26.66 4.86 4.42
N ALA A 315 26.55 5.19 3.14
CA ALA A 315 27.56 4.92 2.14
C ALA A 315 27.90 6.20 1.37
N TRP A 316 29.19 6.46 1.21
CA TRP A 316 29.70 7.49 0.32
C TRP A 316 30.39 6.85 -0.87
N THR A 317 30.03 7.31 -2.06
CA THR A 317 30.71 6.95 -3.30
C THR A 317 31.19 8.21 -4.03
N PHE A 318 32.32 8.10 -4.70
CA PHE A 318 32.86 9.11 -5.58
C PHE A 318 32.74 8.62 -7.01
N THR A 319 32.37 9.49 -7.95
CA THR A 319 32.31 9.12 -9.36
C THR A 319 33.02 10.18 -10.18
N ARG A 320 34.04 9.75 -10.92
CA ARG A 320 34.75 10.57 -11.92
C ARG A 320 34.68 9.85 -13.27
N ALA A 321 34.30 10.57 -14.32
CA ALA A 321 34.25 10.03 -15.68
C ALA A 321 33.53 8.66 -15.80
N ASN A 322 32.43 8.48 -15.06
CA ASN A 322 31.64 7.23 -14.94
C ASN A 322 32.26 6.04 -14.20
N GLU A 323 33.39 6.19 -13.52
CA GLU A 323 33.95 5.14 -12.68
C GLU A 323 33.56 5.42 -11.22
N PRO A 324 32.56 4.70 -10.65
CA PRO A 324 32.20 4.84 -9.25
C PRO A 324 33.21 4.09 -8.36
N GLU A 325 33.66 4.76 -7.31
CA GLU A 325 34.54 4.23 -6.28
C GLU A 325 33.88 4.41 -4.91
N ASP A 326 33.93 3.39 -4.05
CA ASP A 326 33.43 3.49 -2.68
C ASP A 326 34.44 4.26 -1.82
N ILE A 327 33.99 5.33 -1.17
CA ILE A 327 34.81 6.11 -0.25
C ILE A 327 34.79 5.47 1.14
N LEU A 328 33.59 5.39 1.73
CA LEU A 328 33.40 4.83 3.07
C LEU A 328 31.97 4.34 3.29
N THR A 329 31.83 3.39 4.19
CA THR A 329 30.55 2.87 4.68
C THR A 329 30.52 2.87 6.20
N PHE A 330 29.35 3.16 6.77
CA PHE A 330 29.09 3.14 8.21
C PHE A 330 27.79 2.40 8.49
N ASP A 331 27.82 1.46 9.43
CA ASP A 331 26.64 0.71 9.90
C ASP A 331 26.24 1.18 11.29
N SER A 332 25.02 1.71 11.43
CA SER A 332 24.56 2.31 12.68
C SER A 332 24.28 1.29 13.79
N GLN A 333 24.12 0.00 13.47
CA GLN A 333 23.80 -1.06 14.45
C GLN A 333 25.08 -1.59 15.09
N THR A 334 26.12 -1.76 14.30
CA THR A 334 27.42 -2.29 14.76
C THR A 334 28.40 -1.20 15.13
N GLY A 335 28.19 0.03 14.65
CA GLY A 335 29.17 1.12 14.73
C GLY A 335 30.39 0.90 13.83
N GLN A 336 30.37 -0.13 12.98
CA GLN A 336 31.51 -0.46 12.12
C GLN A 336 31.62 0.55 10.98
N THR A 337 32.85 0.99 10.70
CA THR A 337 33.18 1.86 9.57
C THR A 337 34.21 1.17 8.66
N SER A 338 33.97 1.15 7.36
CA SER A 338 34.97 0.82 6.34
C SER A 338 35.32 2.10 5.59
N ASN A 339 36.61 2.44 5.44
CA ASN A 339 37.03 3.66 4.75
C ASN A 339 38.20 3.38 3.81
N HIS A 340 37.96 3.45 2.50
CA HIS A 340 38.96 3.27 1.45
C HIS A 340 39.82 4.52 1.26
N TRP A 341 39.31 5.69 1.66
CA TRP A 341 39.98 7.00 1.56
C TRP A 341 40.56 7.43 2.92
N THR A 342 41.13 6.47 3.65
CA THR A 342 41.70 6.72 4.98
C THR A 342 42.79 7.80 4.90
N GLY A 343 42.66 8.85 5.72
CA GLY A 343 43.57 10.00 5.76
C GLY A 343 43.29 11.09 4.72
N GLN A 344 42.32 10.89 3.82
CA GLN A 344 41.87 11.89 2.85
C GLN A 344 40.43 12.33 3.15
N ALA A 345 39.55 11.39 3.49
CA ALA A 345 38.15 11.68 3.80
C ALA A 345 37.71 11.01 5.11
N ARG A 346 36.85 11.69 5.87
CA ARG A 346 36.28 11.15 7.12
C ARG A 346 34.87 11.68 7.38
N VAL A 347 34.12 10.94 8.18
CA VAL A 347 32.82 11.36 8.74
C VAL A 347 32.92 11.38 10.26
N ASP A 348 32.18 12.27 10.93
CA ASP A 348 32.06 12.24 12.39
C ASP A 348 30.97 11.24 12.79
N GLN A 349 31.37 10.12 13.40
CA GLN A 349 30.45 9.04 13.77
C GLN A 349 29.34 9.48 14.73
N ASN A 350 29.60 10.44 15.63
CA ASN A 350 28.58 10.92 16.56
C ASN A 350 27.53 11.75 15.83
N HIS A 351 27.96 12.53 14.84
CA HIS A 351 27.07 13.32 13.99
C HIS A 351 26.29 12.42 13.03
N VAL A 352 26.89 11.34 12.51
CA VAL A 352 26.19 10.37 11.67
C VAL A 352 24.99 9.77 12.42
N LEU A 353 25.17 9.42 13.69
CA LEU A 353 24.09 8.90 14.54
C LEU A 353 22.96 9.92 14.79
N SER A 354 23.24 11.23 14.72
CA SER A 354 22.21 12.28 14.78
C SER A 354 21.61 12.64 13.41
N GLY A 355 22.05 11.96 12.34
CA GLY A 355 21.55 12.16 10.97
C GLY A 355 22.42 13.07 10.10
N ASP A 356 23.58 13.52 10.59
CA ASP A 356 24.54 14.30 9.81
C ASP A 356 25.70 13.42 9.35
N GLY A 357 25.60 12.94 8.11
CA GLY A 357 26.60 12.11 7.44
C GLY A 357 27.61 12.90 6.61
N SER A 358 27.80 14.18 6.88
CA SER A 358 28.66 15.07 6.07
C SER A 358 30.08 14.55 5.97
N LEU A 359 30.62 14.54 4.73
CA LEU A 359 31.97 14.08 4.43
C LEU A 359 32.95 15.24 4.55
N LEU A 360 33.97 15.07 5.38
CA LEU A 360 35.08 16.00 5.49
C LEU A 360 36.23 15.52 4.61
N LEU A 361 36.59 16.31 3.62
CA LEU A 361 37.69 16.06 2.70
C LEU A 361 38.88 16.96 3.05
N GLN A 362 40.04 16.33 3.30
CA GLN A 362 41.26 16.99 3.75
C GLN A 362 42.15 17.33 2.55
N SER A 363 42.50 18.61 2.41
CA SER A 363 43.39 19.12 1.36
C SER A 363 43.05 18.59 -0.04
N PRO A 364 41.83 18.90 -0.55
CA PRO A 364 41.36 18.38 -1.81
C PRO A 364 42.19 18.94 -2.97
N ARG A 365 42.31 18.15 -4.05
CA ARG A 365 43.17 18.42 -5.21
C ARG A 365 42.32 18.48 -6.46
N ASN A 366 42.54 19.47 -7.33
CA ASN A 366 41.67 19.68 -8.50
C ASN A 366 41.54 18.42 -9.37
N MET A 367 42.67 17.79 -9.72
CA MET A 367 42.70 16.66 -10.65
C MET A 367 42.16 15.34 -10.06
N GLU A 368 42.06 15.25 -8.74
CA GLU A 368 41.73 13.99 -8.04
C GLU A 368 40.38 14.03 -7.34
N HIS A 369 39.96 15.19 -6.85
CA HIS A 369 38.81 15.29 -5.98
C HIS A 369 37.66 16.07 -6.64
N THR A 370 37.82 16.51 -7.89
CA THR A 370 36.73 17.07 -8.69
C THR A 370 35.89 15.93 -9.27
N GLY A 371 34.59 15.94 -9.00
CA GLY A 371 33.67 14.87 -9.43
C GLY A 371 32.34 14.89 -8.69
N ILE A 372 31.63 13.76 -8.76
CA ILE A 372 30.32 13.62 -8.13
C ILE A 372 30.48 12.76 -6.87
N TYR A 373 30.10 13.32 -5.73
CA TYR A 373 30.03 12.61 -4.46
C TYR A 373 28.58 12.24 -4.19
N THR A 374 28.31 10.96 -3.95
CA THR A 374 26.97 10.45 -3.64
C THR A 374 26.95 9.94 -2.22
N CYS A 375 26.10 10.53 -1.40
CA CYS A 375 25.79 10.05 -0.06
C CYS A 375 24.47 9.28 -0.10
N THR A 376 24.47 8.07 0.45
CA THR A 376 23.27 7.23 0.55
C THR A 376 23.04 6.78 1.97
N PHE A 377 21.93 7.22 2.57
CA PHE A 377 21.36 6.60 3.76
C PHE A 377 20.38 5.52 3.34
N SER A 378 20.66 4.27 3.71
CA SER A 378 19.80 3.13 3.42
C SER A 378 19.19 2.55 4.69
N VAL A 379 17.86 2.43 4.68
CA VAL A 379 17.05 1.74 5.68
C VAL A 379 16.22 0.69 4.93
N SER A 380 15.73 -0.34 5.63
CA SER A 380 14.99 -1.48 5.04
C SER A 380 14.05 -1.18 3.85
N ARG A 381 13.29 -0.07 3.87
CA ARG A 381 12.35 0.34 2.81
C ARG A 381 12.48 1.82 2.39
N ASN A 382 13.48 2.51 2.91
CA ASN A 382 13.68 3.93 2.66
C ASN A 382 15.13 4.18 2.26
N HIS A 383 15.33 4.92 1.18
CA HIS A 383 16.65 5.35 0.75
C HIS A 383 16.65 6.87 0.59
N HIS A 384 17.66 7.53 1.13
CA HIS A 384 17.89 8.95 0.93
C HIS A 384 19.23 9.14 0.25
N LEU A 385 19.21 9.79 -0.91
CA LEU A 385 20.36 10.03 -1.76
C LEU A 385 20.62 11.53 -1.87
N VAL A 386 21.88 11.93 -1.72
CA VAL A 386 22.35 13.28 -1.98
C VAL A 386 23.47 13.21 -3.00
N HIS A 387 23.31 13.89 -4.14
CA HIS A 387 24.35 14.08 -5.15
C HIS A 387 24.98 15.45 -4.99
N ALA A 388 26.30 15.49 -4.76
CA ALA A 388 27.08 16.71 -4.72
C ALA A 388 28.07 16.76 -5.89
N CYS A 389 27.85 17.68 -6.83
CA CYS A 389 28.80 18.00 -7.89
C CYS A 389 29.86 18.94 -7.29
N VAL A 390 31.08 18.45 -7.07
CA VAL A 390 32.17 19.19 -6.40
C VAL A 390 33.21 19.60 -7.42
N ASN A 391 33.55 20.89 -7.44
CA ASN A 391 34.64 21.46 -8.24
C ASN A 391 35.69 22.08 -7.32
N ILE A 392 36.95 21.67 -7.47
CA ILE A 392 38.07 22.24 -6.72
C ILE A 392 38.88 23.14 -7.63
N THR A 393 39.01 24.42 -7.31
CA THR A 393 39.72 25.39 -8.14
C THR A 393 41.17 25.53 -7.72
N THR A 394 42.07 25.70 -8.69
CA THR A 394 43.48 26.03 -8.44
C THR A 394 43.61 27.53 -8.20
N ILE A 395 44.43 27.96 -7.23
CA ILE A 395 44.73 29.39 -7.01
C ILE A 395 45.53 29.92 -8.21
N ALA A 396 44.87 30.50 -9.20
CA ALA A 396 45.54 31.25 -10.25
C ALA A 396 45.83 32.67 -9.75
N GLY A 397 47.10 33.00 -9.57
CA GLY A 397 47.53 34.36 -9.29
C GLY A 397 46.94 35.33 -10.32
N ASN A 398 46.10 36.27 -9.86
CA ASN A 398 45.50 37.36 -10.61
C ASN A 398 44.90 37.01 -11.98
N LYS A 399 43.70 36.43 -11.98
CA LYS A 399 42.59 36.80 -12.88
C LYS A 399 41.31 36.22 -12.30
N LEU A 400 40.30 37.05 -12.09
CA LEU A 400 38.91 36.57 -11.98
C LEU A 400 38.61 35.79 -13.26
N SER A 401 38.71 34.48 -13.17
CA SER A 401 38.25 33.57 -14.21
C SER A 401 36.73 33.59 -14.15
N GLN A 402 36.13 33.99 -15.28
CA GLN A 402 34.71 34.25 -15.51
C GLN A 402 33.77 33.22 -14.86
N ASP A 403 32.57 33.68 -14.47
CA ASP A 403 31.48 32.87 -13.93
C ASP A 403 31.17 31.68 -14.85
N TYR A 404 31.74 30.51 -14.57
CA TYR A 404 31.31 29.25 -15.19
C TYR A 404 30.22 28.65 -14.32
N THR A 405 29.05 28.39 -14.91
CA THR A 405 28.02 27.63 -14.22
C THR A 405 28.32 26.14 -14.39
N LEU A 406 28.50 25.43 -13.27
CA LEU A 406 28.80 24.00 -13.29
C LEU A 406 27.53 23.17 -13.49
N TYR A 407 27.53 22.31 -14.49
CA TYR A 407 26.44 21.38 -14.75
C TYR A 407 26.97 19.94 -14.80
N CYS A 408 26.24 19.02 -14.19
CA CYS A 408 26.48 17.58 -14.28
C CYS A 408 25.73 17.05 -15.52
N THR A 409 26.34 17.05 -16.71
CA THR A 409 25.67 16.62 -17.95
C THR A 409 25.80 15.11 -18.16
N SER A 410 24.76 14.50 -18.76
CA SER A 410 24.86 13.19 -19.39
C SER A 410 24.93 13.37 -20.90
N PHE A 411 26.08 13.08 -21.51
CA PHE A 411 26.26 13.14 -22.96
C PHE A 411 25.91 11.77 -23.56
N THR A 412 25.06 11.77 -24.59
CA THR A 412 24.89 10.63 -25.51
C THR A 412 25.67 10.99 -26.77
N GLY A 413 26.92 10.53 -26.85
CA GLY A 413 27.75 10.73 -28.03
C GLY A 413 27.66 9.50 -28.91
N THR A 414 27.16 9.66 -30.15
CA THR A 414 27.27 8.61 -31.17
C THR A 414 28.74 8.48 -31.57
N GLY A 415 29.41 7.45 -31.05
CA GLY A 415 30.73 7.05 -31.52
C GLY A 415 30.63 6.54 -32.94
N SER A 416 31.29 7.20 -33.90
CA SER A 416 31.54 6.65 -35.22
C SER A 416 32.46 5.43 -35.09
N GLN A 417 31.92 4.22 -35.20
CA GLN A 417 32.69 3.01 -35.49
C GLN A 417 32.05 2.27 -36.66
N ILE A 418 32.88 2.05 -37.68
CA ILE A 418 32.60 1.17 -38.82
C ILE A 418 32.45 -0.26 -38.28
N ASN A 419 31.37 -0.93 -38.69
CA ASN A 419 30.97 -2.31 -38.38
C ASN A 419 30.26 -2.56 -37.04
N GLY A 420 28.96 -2.24 -37.01
CA GLY A 420 27.94 -3.28 -36.82
C GLY A 420 27.72 -3.86 -35.42
N SER A 421 27.52 -3.02 -34.41
CA SER A 421 26.54 -3.23 -33.31
C SER A 421 26.55 -1.97 -32.43
N GLU A 422 25.50 -1.14 -32.52
CA GLU A 422 25.36 0.06 -31.66
C GLU A 422 24.97 -0.37 -30.24
N GLU A 423 25.95 -0.34 -29.33
CA GLU A 423 25.69 -0.32 -27.89
C GLU A 423 25.82 1.13 -27.40
N GLU A 424 24.71 1.69 -26.93
CA GLU A 424 24.58 3.10 -26.56
C GLU A 424 25.21 3.33 -25.17
N GLN A 425 26.48 3.76 -25.12
CA GLN A 425 27.15 4.15 -23.87
C GLN A 425 26.79 5.58 -23.46
N ARG A 426 26.29 5.75 -22.23
CA ARG A 426 25.99 7.05 -21.61
C ARG A 426 27.20 7.58 -20.82
N LEU A 427 27.75 8.71 -21.23
CA LEU A 427 28.83 9.42 -20.53
C LEU A 427 28.24 10.42 -19.53
N ARG A 428 28.75 10.50 -18.28
CA ARG A 428 28.48 11.62 -17.35
C ARG A 428 29.76 12.43 -17.16
N VAL A 429 29.68 13.73 -17.45
CA VAL A 429 30.83 14.65 -17.41
C VAL A 429 30.40 15.91 -16.64
N CYS A 430 31.31 16.47 -15.84
CA CYS A 430 31.16 17.85 -15.36
C CYS A 430 31.63 18.76 -16.51
N GLU A 431 30.70 19.41 -17.21
CA GLU A 431 31.04 20.34 -18.30
C GLU A 431 30.95 21.79 -17.83
N PHE A 432 31.85 22.61 -18.36
CA PHE A 432 31.85 24.07 -18.21
C PHE A 432 31.11 24.67 -19.40
N GLU A 433 29.98 25.36 -19.18
CA GLU A 433 29.35 26.18 -20.21
C GLU A 433 29.74 27.65 -19.97
N SER A 434 30.42 28.27 -20.94
CA SER A 434 30.76 29.70 -20.88
C SER A 434 29.51 30.51 -21.19
N GLN A 435 29.13 31.46 -20.32
CA GLN A 435 28.15 32.48 -20.68
C GLN A 435 28.74 33.34 -21.82
N GLY A 436 28.19 33.19 -23.01
CA GLY A 436 28.56 33.97 -24.21
C GLY A 436 27.99 35.38 -24.19
#